data_AF-A0A2E2Z6T2-F1
#
_entry.id   AF-A0A2E2Z6T2-F1
#
_cell.length_a   1.000
_cell.length_b   1.000
_cell.length_c   1.000
_cell.angle_alpha   90.00
_cell.angle_beta   90.00
_cell.angle_gamma   90.00
#
_symmetry.space_group_name_H-M   'P 1'
#
loop_
_entity.id
_entity.type
_entity.pdbx_description
1 polymer ?
#
loop_
_entity_poly.entity_id
_entity_poly.type
_entity_poly.pdbx_seq_one_letter_code
_entity_poly.pdbx_strand_id
1 'polypeptide(L)'
;MKLKEISSSTLVDEPNIDTYNFDVIGDDHVSTSIDTPMREDAFELSDNEKKKKIQKHFKAIMETLGLDLKDDSLSGTPHRVAKMYVDEIFYGLNPNNKPKVALFENKYKYNEMLVERNITFYSNCEHHFVPIYGKVHVAYISSGKVIGLSKINRIVDYFARRPQVQERLTNQIGNELMEILETEDVAVIVDAKHMCVSSRGIKDNSSATTTSFYSGKFRDDNTKSEFHKYLD
;
A
#
# COMPACT_ATOMS: atom_id res chain seq x y z
N MET A 1 -50.12 -36.42 41.92
CA MET A 1 -50.31 -35.40 42.97
C MET A 1 -49.17 -34.39 42.83
N LYS A 2 -49.50 -33.11 42.61
CA LYS A 2 -48.61 -31.99 42.23
C LYS A 2 -47.84 -32.16 40.90
N LEU A 3 -47.99 -31.18 40.02
CA LEU A 3 -47.17 -30.96 38.83
C LEU A 3 -45.87 -30.23 39.22
N LYS A 4 -44.95 -30.08 38.26
CA LYS A 4 -43.97 -29.00 38.32
C LYS A 4 -43.58 -28.46 36.94
N GLU A 5 -44.14 -27.31 36.65
CA GLU A 5 -43.84 -26.37 35.59
C GLU A 5 -42.85 -25.30 36.12
N ILE A 6 -42.09 -24.55 35.32
CA ILE A 6 -41.88 -24.59 33.85
C ILE A 6 -40.36 -24.90 33.62
N SER A 7 -39.60 -24.52 32.58
CA SER A 7 -39.70 -23.55 31.46
C SER A 7 -38.89 -24.05 30.24
N SER A 8 -38.86 -23.26 29.17
CA SER A 8 -38.02 -23.46 27.98
C SER A 8 -37.00 -22.34 27.79
N SER A 9 -35.76 -22.69 27.43
CA SER A 9 -34.88 -21.80 26.68
C SER A 9 -33.81 -22.59 25.95
N THR A 10 -34.01 -22.83 24.65
CA THR A 10 -32.91 -23.17 23.74
C THR A 10 -32.02 -21.94 23.59
N LEU A 11 -30.94 -21.86 24.34
CA LEU A 11 -29.76 -21.13 23.92
C LEU A 11 -28.99 -22.06 22.99
N VAL A 12 -28.95 -21.70 21.71
CA VAL A 12 -27.98 -22.25 20.77
C VAL A 12 -26.69 -21.52 21.07
N ASP A 13 -25.64 -22.25 21.46
CA ASP A 13 -24.30 -21.67 21.60
C ASP A 13 -23.90 -21.05 20.26
N GLU A 14 -23.53 -19.76 20.25
CA GLU A 14 -23.04 -19.11 19.04
C GLU A 14 -21.77 -19.84 18.55
N PRO A 15 -21.62 -20.08 17.24
CA PRO A 15 -20.42 -20.74 16.73
C PRO A 15 -19.21 -19.86 17.06
N ASN A 16 -18.24 -20.43 17.78
CA ASN A 16 -17.00 -19.78 18.12
C ASN A 16 -16.16 -19.58 16.83
N ILE A 17 -16.28 -18.41 16.19
CA ILE A 17 -15.62 -18.13 14.89
C ILE A 17 -14.12 -17.91 15.10
N ASP A 18 -13.42 -19.04 15.12
CA ASP A 18 -11.99 -19.28 14.93
C ASP A 18 -11.06 -18.06 14.98
N THR A 19 -10.50 -17.78 16.17
CA THR A 19 -9.24 -17.02 16.28
C THR A 19 -8.13 -17.63 15.43
N TYR A 20 -8.15 -18.96 15.24
CA TYR A 20 -7.21 -19.72 14.41
C TYR A 20 -7.26 -19.37 12.91
N ASN A 21 -8.31 -18.71 12.41
CA ASN A 21 -8.47 -18.43 10.98
C ASN A 21 -7.87 -17.07 10.58
N PHE A 22 -7.86 -16.09 11.50
CA PHE A 22 -7.36 -14.74 11.21
C PHE A 22 -5.84 -14.67 11.03
N ASP A 23 -5.08 -15.39 11.86
CA ASP A 23 -3.61 -15.43 11.75
C ASP A 23 -3.20 -16.09 10.42
N VAL A 24 -3.84 -17.20 10.05
CA VAL A 24 -3.57 -17.94 8.79
C VAL A 24 -3.88 -17.07 7.56
N ILE A 25 -5.05 -16.42 7.51
CA ILE A 25 -5.40 -15.53 6.39
C ILE A 25 -4.45 -14.31 6.29
N GLY A 26 -3.90 -13.84 7.42
CA GLY A 26 -2.93 -12.76 7.48
C GLY A 26 -1.53 -13.14 7.00
N ASP A 27 -1.07 -14.36 7.33
CA ASP A 27 0.27 -14.86 7.00
C ASP A 27 0.34 -15.53 5.60
N ASP A 28 -0.73 -16.14 5.10
CA ASP A 28 -0.75 -16.82 3.78
C ASP A 28 -0.82 -15.86 2.56
N HIS A 29 -0.81 -14.54 2.79
CA HIS A 29 -0.69 -13.50 1.75
C HIS A 29 -1.61 -13.65 0.52
N VAL A 30 -2.89 -14.00 0.75
CA VAL A 30 -3.86 -14.29 -0.32
C VAL A 30 -4.26 -13.02 -1.09
N SER A 31 -3.46 -12.66 -2.09
CA SER A 31 -3.70 -11.51 -2.97
C SER A 31 -4.89 -11.75 -3.89
N THR A 32 -6.04 -11.18 -3.54
CA THR A 32 -7.33 -11.38 -4.25
C THR A 32 -7.66 -10.32 -5.30
N SER A 33 -6.96 -9.18 -5.32
CA SER A 33 -7.21 -8.09 -6.28
C SER A 33 -5.95 -7.27 -6.59
N ILE A 34 -5.93 -6.71 -7.80
CA ILE A 34 -4.93 -5.71 -8.22
C ILE A 34 -5.24 -4.33 -7.64
N ASP A 35 -6.50 -4.05 -7.31
CA ASP A 35 -6.92 -2.86 -6.58
C ASP A 35 -6.73 -3.03 -5.08
N THR A 36 -6.48 -1.93 -4.38
CA THR A 36 -6.47 -1.93 -2.91
C THR A 36 -7.90 -2.16 -2.43
N PRO A 37 -8.18 -3.16 -1.56
CA PRO A 37 -9.54 -3.55 -1.21
C PRO A 37 -10.23 -2.44 -0.39
N MET A 38 -11.25 -1.83 -1.00
CA MET A 38 -12.02 -0.72 -0.42
C MET A 38 -13.50 -1.10 -0.29
N ARG A 39 -14.15 -0.58 0.76
CA ARG A 39 -15.61 -0.66 0.93
C ARG A 39 -16.32 0.29 -0.02
N GLU A 40 -17.55 -0.06 -0.40
CA GLU A 40 -18.43 0.79 -1.22
C GLU A 40 -18.66 2.18 -0.58
N ASP A 41 -18.75 2.24 0.75
CA ASP A 41 -18.98 3.46 1.54
C ASP A 41 -17.71 4.21 1.99
N ALA A 42 -16.52 3.82 1.51
CA ALA A 42 -15.23 4.29 2.04
C ALA A 42 -15.00 5.82 1.95
N PHE A 43 -15.80 6.52 1.13
CA PHE A 43 -15.71 7.97 0.91
C PHE A 43 -16.92 8.77 1.43
N GLU A 44 -17.91 8.13 2.07
CA GLU A 44 -19.04 8.85 2.69
C GLU A 44 -18.61 9.73 3.87
N LEU A 45 -17.69 9.23 4.70
CA LEU A 45 -17.17 9.96 5.86
C LEU A 45 -16.11 10.97 5.42
N SER A 46 -16.26 12.23 5.86
CA SER A 46 -15.24 13.24 5.67
C SER A 46 -13.96 12.92 6.44
N ASP A 47 -12.83 13.45 5.99
CA ASP A 47 -11.52 13.22 6.61
C ASP A 47 -11.46 13.71 8.07
N ASN A 48 -12.25 14.73 8.42
CA ASN A 48 -12.39 15.19 9.81
C ASN A 48 -13.19 14.22 10.69
N GLU A 49 -14.17 13.49 10.14
CA GLU A 49 -14.90 12.44 10.86
C GLU A 49 -14.08 11.16 10.98
N LYS A 50 -13.37 10.79 9.91
CA LYS A 50 -12.36 9.71 9.92
C LYS A 50 -11.33 9.96 11.02
N LYS A 51 -10.73 11.16 11.08
CA LYS A 51 -9.78 11.55 12.14
C LYS A 51 -10.40 11.49 13.55
N LYS A 52 -11.62 12.02 13.75
CA LYS A 52 -12.32 11.93 15.04
C LYS A 52 -12.57 10.48 15.50
N LYS A 53 -13.00 9.60 14.58
CA LYS A 53 -13.21 8.17 14.87
C LYS A 53 -11.89 7.49 15.21
N ILE A 54 -10.87 7.61 14.35
CA ILE A 54 -9.54 6.99 14.56
C ILE A 54 -8.92 7.47 15.88
N GLN A 55 -8.99 8.77 16.18
CA GLN A 55 -8.49 9.33 17.45
C GLN A 55 -9.16 8.70 18.67
N LYS A 56 -10.48 8.44 18.63
CA LYS A 56 -11.19 7.74 19.71
C LYS A 56 -10.72 6.29 19.86
N HIS A 57 -10.59 5.56 18.75
CA HIS A 57 -10.16 4.16 18.79
C HIS A 57 -8.69 4.00 19.22
N PHE A 58 -7.79 4.84 18.70
CA PHE A 58 -6.37 4.78 19.07
C PHE A 58 -6.13 5.20 20.53
N LYS A 59 -6.94 6.14 21.05
CA LYS A 59 -6.98 6.43 22.49
C LYS A 59 -7.32 5.17 23.30
N ALA A 60 -8.38 4.45 22.93
CA ALA A 60 -8.78 3.22 23.63
C ALA A 60 -7.72 2.10 23.54
N ILE A 61 -7.00 1.98 22.42
CA ILE A 61 -5.86 1.08 22.27
C ILE A 61 -4.75 1.45 23.26
N MET A 62 -4.38 2.73 23.36
CA MET A 62 -3.34 3.18 24.30
C MET A 62 -3.74 2.96 25.77
N GLU A 63 -5.00 3.21 26.14
CA GLU A 63 -5.52 2.94 27.49
C GLU A 63 -5.55 1.43 27.79
N THR A 64 -5.85 0.59 26.80
CA THR A 64 -5.83 -0.89 26.94
C THR A 64 -4.40 -1.44 27.08
N LEU A 65 -3.41 -0.78 26.48
CA LEU A 65 -1.98 -1.04 26.69
C LEU A 65 -1.44 -0.49 28.03
N GLY A 66 -2.28 0.12 28.86
CA GLY A 66 -1.89 0.67 30.17
C GLY A 66 -1.10 1.98 30.11
N LEU A 67 -1.12 2.70 28.98
CA LEU A 67 -0.41 3.97 28.83
C LEU A 67 -1.18 5.13 29.47
N ASP A 68 -0.54 5.90 30.35
CA ASP A 68 -1.18 7.09 30.95
C ASP A 68 -1.24 8.25 29.95
N LEU A 69 -2.45 8.57 29.50
CA LEU A 69 -2.73 9.69 28.59
C LEU A 69 -2.81 11.06 29.29
N LYS A 70 -2.53 11.13 30.60
CA LYS A 70 -2.27 12.39 31.32
C LYS A 70 -0.83 12.89 31.12
N ASP A 71 0.08 12.04 30.66
CA ASP A 71 1.43 12.47 30.28
C ASP A 71 1.37 13.43 29.08
N ASP A 72 2.09 14.55 29.18
CA ASP A 72 2.08 15.62 28.16
C ASP A 72 2.56 15.13 26.79
N SER A 73 3.51 14.18 26.75
CA SER A 73 4.00 13.60 25.50
C SER A 73 2.96 12.69 24.86
N LEU A 74 2.34 11.79 25.63
CA LEU A 74 1.40 10.78 25.14
C LEU A 74 -0.01 11.32 24.87
N SER A 75 -0.46 12.35 25.59
CA SER A 75 -1.81 12.93 25.48
C SER A 75 -2.21 13.28 24.03
N GLY A 76 -1.27 13.79 23.24
CA GLY A 76 -1.46 14.14 21.83
C GLY A 76 -1.33 12.98 20.84
N THR A 77 -0.83 11.81 21.25
CA THR A 77 -0.55 10.67 20.33
C THR A 77 -1.79 10.20 19.56
N PRO A 78 -2.98 9.99 20.17
CA PRO A 78 -4.16 9.55 19.42
C PRO A 78 -4.57 10.52 18.30
N HIS A 79 -4.35 11.83 18.48
CA HIS A 79 -4.57 12.83 17.44
C HIS A 79 -3.50 12.75 16.34
N ARG A 80 -2.22 12.64 16.72
CA ARG A 80 -1.10 12.51 15.76
C ARG A 80 -1.24 11.28 14.87
N VAL A 81 -1.64 10.12 15.43
CA VAL A 81 -1.87 8.90 14.64
C VAL A 81 -3.07 9.05 13.71
N ALA A 82 -4.17 9.65 14.17
CA ALA A 82 -5.33 9.92 13.32
C ALA A 82 -4.97 10.85 12.13
N LYS A 83 -4.22 11.92 12.40
CA LYS A 83 -3.68 12.82 11.36
C LYS A 83 -2.78 12.06 10.39
N MET A 84 -1.81 11.29 10.91
CA MET A 84 -0.87 10.51 10.10
C MET A 84 -1.59 9.55 9.15
N TYR A 85 -2.57 8.78 9.63
CA TYR A 85 -3.31 7.83 8.79
C TYR A 85 -4.12 8.54 7.69
N VAL A 86 -4.87 9.59 8.01
CA VAL A 86 -5.79 10.21 7.04
C VAL A 86 -5.10 11.21 6.11
N ASP A 87 -4.19 12.02 6.64
CA ASP A 87 -3.61 13.17 5.92
C ASP A 87 -2.22 12.88 5.31
N GLU A 88 -1.51 11.83 5.76
CA GLU A 88 -0.06 11.68 5.49
C GLU A 88 0.35 10.34 4.87
N ILE A 89 0.00 9.18 5.47
CA ILE A 89 0.51 7.87 5.01
C ILE A 89 -0.49 7.07 4.18
N PHE A 90 -1.80 7.32 4.31
CA PHE A 90 -2.83 6.67 3.48
C PHE A 90 -3.61 7.63 2.57
N TYR A 91 -3.07 8.83 2.30
CA TYR A 91 -3.72 9.82 1.43
C TYR A 91 -4.01 9.28 0.02
N GLY A 92 -3.20 8.33 -0.46
CA GLY A 92 -3.30 7.69 -1.77
C GLY A 92 -4.49 6.74 -1.93
N LEU A 93 -5.23 6.47 -0.85
CA LEU A 93 -6.54 5.82 -0.91
C LEU A 93 -7.63 6.71 -1.51
N ASN A 94 -7.49 8.04 -1.46
CA ASN A 94 -8.49 8.98 -1.99
C ASN A 94 -8.20 9.28 -3.48
N PRO A 95 -9.10 8.92 -4.43
CA PRO A 95 -8.87 9.14 -5.86
C PRO A 95 -8.65 10.61 -6.24
N ASN A 96 -9.17 11.56 -5.45
CA ASN A 96 -8.97 12.99 -5.68
C ASN A 96 -7.51 13.44 -5.48
N ASN A 97 -6.70 12.63 -4.79
CA ASN A 97 -5.27 12.88 -4.60
C ASN A 97 -4.41 12.29 -5.75
N LYS A 98 -5.00 11.60 -6.73
CA LYS A 98 -4.29 11.04 -7.90
C LYS A 98 -3.55 12.18 -8.65
N PRO A 99 -2.24 12.06 -8.90
CA PRO A 99 -1.42 13.19 -9.35
C PRO A 99 -1.76 13.61 -10.78
N LYS A 100 -2.21 14.86 -10.96
CA LYS A 100 -2.47 15.44 -12.30
C LYS A 100 -1.22 15.33 -13.17
N VAL A 101 -1.33 14.56 -14.26
CA VAL A 101 -0.27 14.30 -15.23
C VAL A 101 0.04 15.55 -16.05
N ALA A 102 1.28 15.64 -16.54
CA ALA A 102 1.62 16.51 -17.67
C ALA A 102 2.41 15.66 -18.68
N LEU A 103 1.85 15.51 -19.88
CA LEU A 103 2.48 14.84 -21.03
C LEU A 103 2.97 15.91 -22.02
N PHE A 104 4.07 15.60 -22.68
CA PHE A 104 4.68 16.43 -23.72
C PHE A 104 4.86 15.58 -24.98
N GLU A 105 4.74 16.19 -26.17
CA GLU A 105 5.07 15.49 -27.41
C GLU A 105 6.56 15.18 -27.49
N ASN A 106 6.91 13.98 -27.97
CA ASN A 106 8.28 13.54 -28.22
C ASN A 106 8.87 14.22 -29.47
N LYS A 107 9.01 15.54 -29.44
CA LYS A 107 9.54 16.35 -30.56
C LYS A 107 10.99 16.01 -30.91
N TYR A 108 11.72 15.42 -29.97
CA TYR A 108 13.07 14.91 -30.14
C TYR A 108 13.14 13.56 -30.87
N LYS A 109 11.99 12.85 -31.04
CA LYS A 109 11.91 11.49 -31.57
C LYS A 109 12.85 10.51 -30.84
N TYR A 110 12.92 10.67 -29.52
CA TYR A 110 13.72 9.81 -28.65
C TYR A 110 13.02 8.46 -28.49
N ASN A 111 13.56 7.43 -29.16
CA ASN A 111 12.95 6.11 -29.25
C ASN A 111 13.64 5.06 -28.35
N GLU A 112 14.66 5.47 -27.60
CA GLU A 112 15.40 4.62 -26.66
C GLU A 112 14.66 4.47 -25.31
N MET A 113 15.17 3.60 -24.46
CA MET A 113 14.68 3.42 -23.09
C MET A 113 14.94 4.67 -22.23
N LEU A 114 13.88 5.21 -21.59
CA LEU A 114 14.01 6.23 -20.55
C LEU A 114 13.89 5.55 -19.18
N VAL A 115 14.91 5.72 -18.32
CA VAL A 115 14.96 5.14 -16.97
C VAL A 115 14.98 6.22 -15.88
N GLU A 116 13.97 6.21 -15.01
CA GLU A 116 13.92 6.96 -13.75
C GLU A 116 14.19 5.98 -12.60
N ARG A 117 15.43 5.97 -12.09
CA ARG A 117 15.91 5.00 -11.08
C ARG A 117 16.08 5.61 -9.69
N ASN A 118 16.10 4.75 -8.66
CA ASN A 118 16.34 5.14 -7.27
C ASN A 118 15.27 6.07 -6.66
N ILE A 119 14.02 6.00 -7.13
CA ILE A 119 12.89 6.72 -6.55
C ILE A 119 12.67 6.21 -5.11
N THR A 120 12.96 7.03 -4.10
CA THR A 120 12.68 6.65 -2.70
C THR A 120 11.17 6.57 -2.47
N PHE A 121 10.69 5.48 -1.87
CA PHE A 121 9.29 5.35 -1.45
C PHE A 121 9.16 4.87 0.00
N TYR A 122 8.01 5.19 0.60
CA TYR A 122 7.58 4.72 1.92
C TYR A 122 6.11 4.32 1.83
N SER A 123 5.78 3.14 2.35
CA SER A 123 4.46 2.51 2.38
C SER A 123 4.27 1.78 3.72
N ASN A 124 3.13 1.12 3.94
CA ASN A 124 2.93 0.24 5.09
C ASN A 124 2.39 -1.12 4.62
N CYS A 125 2.90 -2.21 5.19
CA CYS A 125 2.42 -3.57 4.93
C CYS A 125 1.00 -3.73 5.48
N GLU A 126 0.01 -4.07 4.66
CA GLU A 126 -1.40 -4.03 5.09
C GLU A 126 -1.76 -5.04 6.20
N HIS A 127 -1.07 -6.18 6.23
CA HIS A 127 -1.22 -7.19 7.28
C HIS A 127 -0.84 -6.68 8.69
N HIS A 128 0.02 -5.65 8.78
CA HIS A 128 0.65 -5.22 10.04
C HIS A 128 0.62 -3.70 10.30
N PHE A 129 0.25 -2.89 9.30
CA PHE A 129 0.34 -1.42 9.28
C PHE A 129 1.74 -0.85 9.61
N VAL A 130 2.76 -1.70 9.52
CA VAL A 130 4.18 -1.43 9.82
C VAL A 130 4.93 -1.07 8.52
N PRO A 131 5.95 -0.17 8.55
CA PRO A 131 6.52 0.40 7.32
C PRO A 131 7.17 -0.60 6.35
N ILE A 132 6.99 -0.31 5.06
CA ILE A 132 7.79 -0.80 3.93
C ILE A 132 8.55 0.42 3.40
N TYR A 133 9.84 0.29 3.13
CA TYR A 133 10.63 1.38 2.55
C TYR A 133 11.69 0.83 1.60
N GLY A 134 12.01 1.60 0.57
CA GLY A 134 12.92 1.12 -0.47
C GLY A 134 13.02 2.04 -1.68
N LYS A 135 13.33 1.43 -2.81
CA LYS A 135 13.49 2.08 -4.11
C LYS A 135 12.51 1.53 -5.14
N VAL A 136 12.00 2.43 -5.97
CA VAL A 136 11.35 2.08 -7.24
C VAL A 136 12.24 2.55 -8.39
N HIS A 137 12.28 1.72 -9.43
CA HIS A 137 13.00 1.95 -10.66
C HIS A 137 11.99 1.76 -11.78
N VAL A 138 11.78 2.79 -12.60
CA VAL A 138 10.81 2.80 -13.69
C VAL A 138 11.56 2.95 -15.00
N ALA A 139 11.20 2.15 -15.99
CA ALA A 139 11.63 2.32 -17.37
C ALA A 139 10.42 2.35 -18.31
N TYR A 140 10.49 3.13 -19.38
CA TYR A 140 9.51 3.06 -20.47
C TYR A 140 10.14 3.41 -21.83
N ILE A 141 9.47 3.01 -22.91
CA ILE A 141 9.80 3.44 -24.28
C ILE A 141 8.60 4.22 -24.84
N SER A 142 8.89 5.41 -25.37
CA SER A 142 7.86 6.36 -25.80
C SER A 142 7.14 5.91 -27.08
N SER A 143 5.82 5.91 -27.06
CA SER A 143 4.95 5.78 -28.24
C SER A 143 4.77 7.09 -29.03
N GLY A 144 5.40 8.18 -28.58
CA GLY A 144 5.24 9.55 -29.11
C GLY A 144 4.95 10.60 -28.03
N LYS A 145 4.62 10.17 -26.80
CA LYS A 145 4.42 11.01 -25.61
C LYS A 145 5.54 10.80 -24.59
N VAL A 146 5.91 11.86 -23.87
CA VAL A 146 6.91 11.87 -22.81
C VAL A 146 6.26 12.45 -21.54
N ILE A 147 6.33 11.71 -20.43
CA ILE A 147 5.89 12.23 -19.13
C ILE A 147 6.98 13.12 -18.51
N GLY A 148 6.60 14.23 -17.89
CA GLY A 148 7.55 15.03 -17.12
C GLY A 148 8.05 14.27 -15.89
N LEU A 149 9.36 13.94 -15.82
CA LEU A 149 9.99 13.01 -14.86
C LEU A 149 9.36 13.01 -13.45
N SER A 150 9.27 14.18 -12.81
CA SER A 150 8.69 14.37 -11.46
C SER A 150 7.26 13.84 -11.24
N LYS A 151 6.54 13.44 -12.30
CA LYS A 151 5.23 12.78 -12.22
C LYS A 151 5.37 11.29 -11.93
N ILE A 152 6.42 10.63 -12.43
CA ILE A 152 6.72 9.21 -12.14
C ILE A 152 6.88 9.03 -10.62
N ASN A 153 7.70 9.88 -9.99
CA ASN A 153 7.91 9.85 -8.54
C ASN A 153 6.61 10.11 -7.74
N ARG A 154 5.69 10.93 -8.27
CA ARG A 154 4.37 11.19 -7.65
C ARG A 154 3.38 10.05 -7.84
N ILE A 155 3.44 9.32 -8.95
CA ILE A 155 2.64 8.10 -9.18
C ILE A 155 3.09 7.01 -8.19
N VAL A 156 4.41 6.84 -8.05
CA VAL A 156 5.02 5.96 -7.04
C VAL A 156 4.58 6.32 -5.62
N ASP A 157 4.70 7.60 -5.22
CA ASP A 157 4.26 8.01 -3.88
C ASP A 157 2.74 7.82 -3.70
N TYR A 158 1.90 8.20 -4.69
CA TYR A 158 0.45 8.02 -4.62
C TYR A 158 0.01 6.57 -4.37
N PHE A 159 0.63 5.57 -5.02
CA PHE A 159 0.31 4.16 -4.73
C PHE A 159 0.98 3.63 -3.46
N ALA A 160 2.18 4.11 -3.12
CA ALA A 160 2.85 3.76 -1.87
C ALA A 160 2.10 4.29 -0.64
N ARG A 161 1.32 5.37 -0.77
CA ARG A 161 0.58 6.01 0.32
C ARG A 161 -0.76 5.32 0.56
N ARG A 162 -0.69 4.01 0.79
CA ARG A 162 -1.79 3.06 1.04
C ARG A 162 -1.29 1.93 1.95
N PRO A 163 -2.16 1.18 2.63
CA PRO A 163 -1.84 -0.18 3.04
C PRO A 163 -1.55 -1.01 1.76
N GLN A 164 -0.43 -1.74 1.73
CA GLN A 164 0.02 -2.43 0.53
C GLN A 164 0.57 -3.84 0.75
N VAL A 165 0.51 -4.59 -0.35
CA VAL A 165 1.32 -5.74 -0.73
C VAL A 165 2.28 -5.26 -1.82
N GLN A 166 3.56 -5.67 -1.82
CA GLN A 166 4.58 -5.05 -2.69
C GLN A 166 4.36 -5.41 -4.18
N GLU A 167 3.91 -6.63 -4.44
CA GLU A 167 3.51 -7.16 -5.73
C GLU A 167 2.36 -6.32 -6.31
N ARG A 168 1.35 -6.01 -5.48
CA ARG A 168 0.22 -5.16 -5.88
C ARG A 168 0.65 -3.72 -6.13
N LEU A 169 1.50 -3.14 -5.28
CA LEU A 169 2.09 -1.82 -5.48
C LEU A 169 2.84 -1.74 -6.82
N THR A 170 3.65 -2.75 -7.14
CA THR A 170 4.43 -2.83 -8.39
C THR A 170 3.51 -2.89 -9.62
N ASN A 171 2.48 -3.72 -9.58
CA ASN A 171 1.49 -3.84 -10.65
C ASN A 171 0.63 -2.57 -10.82
N GLN A 172 0.24 -1.91 -9.72
CA GLN A 172 -0.49 -0.64 -9.75
C GLN A 172 0.33 0.48 -10.42
N ILE A 173 1.61 0.61 -10.07
CA ILE A 173 2.52 1.58 -10.71
C ILE A 173 2.70 1.25 -12.20
N GLY A 174 2.89 -0.02 -12.55
CA GLY A 174 3.08 -0.46 -13.94
C GLY A 174 1.87 -0.15 -14.83
N ASN A 175 0.67 -0.56 -14.41
CA ASN A 175 -0.56 -0.33 -15.16
C ASN A 175 -0.90 1.16 -15.33
N GLU A 176 -0.78 1.95 -14.26
CA GLU A 176 -1.01 3.39 -14.32
C GLU A 176 -0.05 4.08 -15.30
N LEU A 177 1.22 3.67 -15.34
CA LEU A 177 2.19 4.22 -16.27
C LEU A 177 1.85 3.85 -17.73
N MET A 178 1.37 2.64 -18.02
CA MET A 178 0.91 2.27 -19.36
C MET A 178 -0.31 3.10 -19.80
N GLU A 179 -1.31 3.27 -18.93
CA GLU A 179 -2.49 4.12 -19.17
C GLU A 179 -2.09 5.57 -19.44
N ILE A 180 -1.21 6.14 -18.61
CA ILE A 180 -0.75 7.53 -18.71
C ILE A 180 0.11 7.79 -19.95
N LEU A 181 1.01 6.86 -20.29
CA LEU A 181 1.98 7.05 -21.37
C LEU A 181 1.43 6.66 -22.74
N GLU A 182 0.29 5.96 -22.78
CA GLU A 182 -0.28 5.35 -23.98
C GLU A 182 0.77 4.45 -24.67
N THR A 183 1.44 3.60 -23.89
CA THR A 183 2.45 2.64 -24.36
C THR A 183 2.40 1.35 -23.53
N GLU A 184 2.50 0.20 -24.20
CA GLU A 184 2.71 -1.09 -23.54
C GLU A 184 4.16 -1.27 -23.06
N ASP A 185 5.11 -0.49 -23.60
CA ASP A 185 6.52 -0.61 -23.27
C ASP A 185 6.84 0.07 -21.92
N VAL A 186 6.50 -0.61 -20.83
CA VAL A 186 6.77 -0.17 -19.44
C VAL A 186 7.38 -1.32 -18.61
N ALA A 187 8.35 -0.97 -17.77
CA ALA A 187 8.84 -1.82 -16.69
C ALA A 187 8.91 -1.06 -15.36
N VAL A 188 8.67 -1.81 -14.27
CA VAL A 188 8.82 -1.33 -12.90
C VAL A 188 9.56 -2.39 -12.11
N ILE A 189 10.58 -2.00 -11.35
CA ILE A 189 11.22 -2.83 -10.33
C ILE A 189 11.10 -2.09 -9.00
N VAL A 190 10.62 -2.80 -7.97
CA VAL A 190 10.54 -2.31 -6.59
C VAL A 190 11.44 -3.18 -5.74
N ASP A 191 12.44 -2.59 -5.08
CA ASP A 191 13.26 -3.25 -4.07
C ASP A 191 13.03 -2.60 -2.71
N ALA A 192 12.74 -3.39 -1.68
CA ALA A 192 12.30 -2.85 -0.39
C ALA A 192 12.62 -3.72 0.82
N LYS A 193 12.72 -3.07 1.98
CA LYS A 193 12.75 -3.72 3.30
C LYS A 193 11.39 -3.59 3.98
N HIS A 194 10.98 -4.68 4.62
CA HIS A 194 9.70 -4.84 5.30
C HIS A 194 9.92 -4.84 6.82
N MET A 195 9.51 -3.79 7.53
CA MET A 195 9.69 -3.74 8.99
C MET A 195 8.87 -4.81 9.73
N CYS A 196 7.81 -5.35 9.10
CA CYS A 196 7.06 -6.48 9.65
C CYS A 196 7.84 -7.81 9.65
N VAL A 197 8.95 -7.89 8.89
CA VAL A 197 9.91 -9.00 8.86
C VAL A 197 11.14 -8.67 9.72
N SER A 198 11.64 -7.43 9.68
CA SER A 198 12.91 -7.06 10.33
C SER A 198 12.82 -6.62 11.79
N SER A 199 11.69 -6.04 12.24
CA SER A 199 11.55 -5.54 13.62
C SER A 199 10.70 -6.44 14.54
N ARG A 200 9.96 -7.40 13.98
CA ARG A 200 9.11 -8.38 14.70
C ARG A 200 9.22 -9.76 14.04
N GLY A 201 8.55 -10.77 14.61
CA GLY A 201 8.56 -12.12 14.06
C GLY A 201 9.98 -12.69 13.98
N ILE A 202 10.41 -13.03 12.76
CA ILE A 202 11.74 -13.58 12.45
C ILE A 202 12.90 -12.59 12.69
N LYS A 203 12.64 -11.28 12.62
CA LYS A 203 13.62 -10.19 12.86
C LYS A 203 14.83 -10.20 11.91
N ASP A 204 14.64 -10.60 10.65
CA ASP A 204 15.71 -10.53 9.65
C ASP A 204 15.90 -9.09 9.15
N ASN A 205 17.02 -8.47 9.54
CA ASN A 205 17.43 -7.14 9.10
C ASN A 205 18.29 -7.17 7.81
N SER A 206 18.73 -8.36 7.37
CA SER A 206 19.60 -8.53 6.21
C SER A 206 18.83 -8.52 4.88
N SER A 207 17.72 -9.28 4.79
CA SER A 207 16.91 -9.43 3.57
C SER A 207 16.33 -8.13 3.03
N ALA A 208 16.07 -8.13 1.73
CA ALA A 208 15.19 -7.21 1.02
C ALA A 208 14.33 -8.04 0.05
N THR A 209 13.19 -7.50 -0.37
CA THR A 209 12.26 -8.13 -1.30
C THR A 209 12.24 -7.32 -2.59
N THR A 210 12.60 -7.97 -3.70
CA THR A 210 12.53 -7.37 -5.04
C THR A 210 11.32 -7.94 -5.80
N THR A 211 10.48 -7.07 -6.34
CA THR A 211 9.33 -7.41 -7.21
C THR A 211 9.41 -6.64 -8.52
N SER A 212 8.80 -7.15 -9.58
CA SER A 212 8.89 -6.55 -10.91
C SER A 212 7.63 -6.69 -11.75
N PHE A 213 7.41 -5.73 -12.64
CA PHE A 213 6.39 -5.69 -13.67
C PHE A 213 7.06 -5.44 -15.02
N TYR A 214 6.70 -6.22 -16.04
CA TYR A 214 7.23 -6.09 -17.41
C TYR A 214 6.11 -6.21 -18.45
N SER A 215 5.90 -5.17 -19.25
CA SER A 215 5.01 -5.20 -20.42
C SER A 215 5.74 -4.76 -21.69
N GLY A 216 5.08 -4.98 -22.84
CA GLY A 216 5.64 -4.68 -24.16
C GLY A 216 7.02 -5.31 -24.38
N LYS A 217 7.94 -4.52 -24.93
CA LYS A 217 9.35 -4.90 -25.20
C LYS A 217 10.11 -5.35 -23.95
N PHE A 218 9.77 -4.90 -22.75
CA PHE A 218 10.48 -5.32 -21.52
C PHE A 218 10.27 -6.79 -21.15
N ARG A 219 9.39 -7.51 -21.87
CA ARG A 219 9.31 -8.97 -21.80
C ARG A 219 10.45 -9.66 -22.54
N ASP A 220 11.02 -9.03 -23.57
CA ASP A 220 12.22 -9.52 -24.27
C ASP A 220 13.47 -9.45 -23.36
N ASP A 221 14.29 -10.51 -23.39
CA ASP A 221 15.42 -10.64 -22.48
C ASP A 221 16.57 -9.67 -22.79
N ASN A 222 16.68 -9.14 -24.01
CA ASN A 222 17.69 -8.13 -24.34
C ASN A 222 17.34 -6.79 -23.70
N THR A 223 16.11 -6.29 -23.91
CA THR A 223 15.61 -5.04 -23.30
C THR A 223 15.52 -5.15 -21.78
N LYS A 224 15.17 -6.33 -21.24
CA LYS A 224 15.21 -6.61 -19.79
C LYS A 224 16.64 -6.55 -19.25
N SER A 225 17.60 -7.20 -19.92
CA SER A 225 19.01 -7.18 -19.55
C SER A 225 19.67 -5.79 -19.71
N GLU A 226 19.18 -4.97 -20.63
CA GLU A 226 19.56 -3.57 -20.77
C GLU A 226 19.06 -2.74 -19.58
N PHE A 227 17.79 -2.89 -19.20
CA PHE A 227 17.23 -2.20 -18.04
C PHE A 227 17.99 -2.52 -16.75
N HIS A 228 18.30 -3.80 -16.50
CA HIS A 228 19.07 -4.22 -15.32
C HIS A 228 20.46 -3.57 -15.24
N LYS A 229 21.18 -3.40 -16.36
CA LYS A 229 22.50 -2.74 -16.41
C LYS A 229 22.48 -1.24 -16.04
N TYR A 230 21.30 -0.62 -15.97
CA TYR A 230 21.15 0.72 -15.43
C TYR A 230 20.86 0.73 -13.92
N LEU A 231 20.68 -0.43 -13.29
CA LEU A 231 20.39 -0.56 -11.85
C LEU A 231 21.60 -1.02 -11.03
N ASP A 232 22.55 -1.69 -11.69
CA ASP A 232 23.91 -1.94 -11.20
C ASP A 232 24.70 -0.64 -10.87
#